data_AF-A0A3D3X233-F1
#
_entry.id   AF-A0A3D3X233-F1
#
_cell.length_a   1.000
_cell.length_b   1.000
_cell.length_c   1.000
_cell.angle_alpha   90.00
_cell.angle_beta   90.00
_cell.angle_gamma   90.00
#
_symmetry.space_group_name_H-M   'P 1'
#
loop_
_entity.id
_entity.type
_entity.pdbx_description
1 polymer ?
#
loop_
_entity_poly.entity_id
_entity_poly.type
_entity_poly.pdbx_seq_one_letter_code
_entity_poly.pdbx_strand_id
1 'polypeptide(L)'
;MKTLFITIFLMTSMAASTLAGSGCEHYKEVTFAEQKSSIQETLIVEVEGMELIQLTNEDGKVLFKIRNLFGEEVAQGLDREQLAEQFPKVYKALIES
;
A
#
# COMPACT_ATOMS: atom_id res chain seq x y z
N MET A 1 -14.04 -4.97 -51.60
CA MET A 1 -14.79 -4.92 -50.32
C MET A 1 -13.87 -5.57 -49.29
N LYS A 2 -13.38 -4.90 -48.25
CA LYS A 2 -14.11 -4.21 -47.21
C LYS A 2 -13.10 -3.28 -46.50
N THR A 3 -13.29 -1.97 -46.65
CA THR A 3 -12.52 -0.94 -45.97
C THR A 3 -12.90 -0.94 -44.48
N LEU A 4 -11.91 -1.08 -43.59
CA LEU A 4 -12.11 -0.90 -42.15
C LEU A 4 -12.06 0.59 -41.86
N PHE A 5 -13.24 1.19 -41.75
CA PHE A 5 -13.44 2.57 -41.34
C PHE A 5 -13.12 2.73 -39.85
N ILE A 6 -12.19 3.63 -39.55
CA ILE A 6 -11.89 4.16 -38.23
C ILE A 6 -13.02 5.10 -37.84
N THR A 7 -13.78 4.77 -36.79
CA THR A 7 -14.77 5.67 -36.18
C THR A 7 -14.33 6.03 -34.77
N ILE A 8 -13.66 7.16 -34.67
CA ILE A 8 -13.48 7.93 -33.44
C ILE A 8 -14.80 8.67 -33.19
N PHE A 9 -15.51 8.31 -32.12
CA PHE A 9 -16.70 9.00 -31.64
C PHE A 9 -16.52 9.24 -30.13
N LEU A 10 -16.05 10.44 -29.75
CA LEU A 10 -16.80 11.66 -29.40
C LEU A 10 -17.45 11.62 -28.00
N MET A 11 -17.20 12.71 -27.28
CA MET A 11 -17.93 13.25 -26.13
C MET A 11 -17.66 12.66 -24.75
N THR A 12 -16.84 13.37 -23.98
CA THR A 12 -17.27 13.76 -22.63
C THR A 12 -16.97 15.24 -22.43
N SER A 13 -18.07 15.98 -22.36
CA SER A 13 -18.19 17.37 -21.95
C SER A 13 -18.05 17.50 -20.43
N MET A 14 -17.91 18.75 -20.00
CA MET A 14 -18.13 19.27 -18.64
C MET A 14 -17.00 19.05 -17.62
N ALA A 15 -16.26 20.12 -17.36
CA ALA A 15 -16.58 20.92 -16.17
C ALA A 15 -16.07 22.36 -16.37
N ALA A 16 -17.00 23.29 -16.27
CA ALA A 16 -16.73 24.72 -16.22
C ALA A 16 -15.89 25.00 -14.96
N SER A 17 -14.74 25.64 -15.15
CA SER A 17 -13.94 26.22 -14.09
C SER A 17 -14.66 27.44 -13.52
N THR A 18 -15.39 27.26 -12.41
CA THR A 18 -15.77 28.38 -11.54
C THR A 18 -14.70 28.52 -10.46
N LEU A 19 -13.71 29.35 -10.75
CA LEU A 19 -12.80 29.91 -9.74
C LEU A 19 -13.53 31.03 -9.01
N ALA A 20 -14.00 30.77 -7.79
CA ALA A 20 -14.32 31.80 -6.80
C ALA A 20 -14.47 31.15 -5.42
N GLY A 21 -13.69 31.60 -4.44
CA GLY A 21 -13.91 31.24 -3.03
C GLY A 21 -12.64 31.13 -2.22
N SER A 22 -12.15 32.26 -1.72
CA SER A 22 -11.18 32.40 -0.64
C SER A 22 -11.54 31.57 0.60
N GLY A 23 -10.56 30.88 1.18
CA GLY A 23 -10.71 30.25 2.48
C GLY A 23 -9.71 29.11 2.66
N CYS A 24 -8.50 29.45 3.10
CA CYS A 24 -7.55 28.45 3.60
C CYS A 24 -8.19 27.77 4.82
N GLU A 25 -8.46 26.48 4.68
CA GLU A 25 -8.38 25.40 5.68
C GLU A 25 -9.34 24.29 5.24
N HIS A 26 -8.94 23.61 4.17
CA HIS A 26 -9.57 22.35 3.79
C HIS A 26 -8.50 21.27 3.91
N TYR A 27 -8.24 20.83 5.14
CA TYR A 27 -7.62 19.53 5.30
C TYR A 27 -8.64 18.51 4.78
N LYS A 28 -8.29 17.85 3.69
CA LYS A 28 -9.11 16.80 3.12
C LYS A 28 -8.92 15.59 4.03
N GLU A 29 -9.85 15.37 4.96
CA GLU A 29 -9.93 14.10 5.68
C GLU A 29 -10.19 12.99 4.65
N VAL A 30 -9.14 12.21 4.37
CA VAL A 30 -9.23 11.01 3.56
C VAL A 30 -9.56 9.86 4.49
N THR A 31 -10.83 9.49 4.57
CA THR A 31 -11.23 8.22 5.19
C THR A 31 -10.64 7.11 4.32
N PHE A 32 -9.65 6.38 4.82
CA PHE A 32 -9.17 5.17 4.18
C PHE A 32 -10.35 4.24 4.00
N ALA A 33 -10.71 3.93 2.74
CA ALA A 33 -11.72 2.92 2.46
C ALA A 33 -11.28 1.64 3.18
N GLU A 34 -12.11 1.13 4.08
CA GLU A 34 -11.82 -0.08 4.84
C GLU A 34 -11.50 -1.21 3.87
N GLN A 35 -10.21 -1.50 3.71
CA GLN A 35 -9.75 -2.61 2.91
C GLN A 35 -10.09 -3.85 3.71
N LYS A 36 -11.23 -4.46 3.38
CA LYS A 36 -11.73 -5.71 3.97
C LYS A 36 -10.83 -6.87 3.52
N SER A 37 -9.60 -6.88 4.02
CA SER A 37 -8.67 -7.99 3.94
C SER A 37 -8.90 -8.85 5.18
N SER A 38 -9.04 -10.17 4.99
CA SER A 38 -9.05 -11.15 6.10
C SER A 38 -7.69 -11.24 6.81
N ILE A 39 -6.69 -10.50 6.32
CA ILE A 39 -5.36 -10.39 6.91
C ILE A 39 -5.21 -8.97 7.42
N GLN A 40 -5.01 -8.85 8.74
CA GLN A 40 -4.64 -7.60 9.38
C GLN A 40 -3.16 -7.33 9.12
N GLU A 41 -2.86 -6.19 8.51
CA GLU A 41 -1.50 -5.72 8.29
C GLU A 41 -1.15 -4.65 9.33
N THR A 42 0.01 -4.78 9.97
CA THR A 42 0.51 -3.80 10.93
C THR A 42 1.97 -3.52 10.64
N LEU A 43 2.30 -2.27 10.34
CA LEU A 43 3.70 -1.84 10.22
C LEU A 43 4.33 -1.89 11.62
N ILE A 44 5.41 -2.66 11.76
CA ILE A 44 6.07 -2.88 13.05
C ILE A 44 7.35 -2.05 13.16
N VAL A 45 8.19 -2.07 12.13
CA VAL A 45 9.45 -1.32 12.14
C VAL A 45 9.85 -0.87 10.74
N GLU A 46 10.48 0.28 10.67
CA GLU A 46 11.17 0.76 9.48
C GLU A 46 12.68 0.80 9.76
N VAL A 47 13.48 0.17 8.91
CA VAL A 47 14.94 0.08 9.10
C VAL A 47 15.66 0.06 7.76
N GLU A 48 16.67 0.93 7.60
CA GLU A 48 17.49 1.06 6.39
C GLU A 48 16.67 1.17 5.07
N GLY A 49 15.48 1.76 5.14
CA GLY A 49 14.59 1.85 3.98
C GLY A 49 13.82 0.57 3.64
N MET A 50 13.65 -0.30 4.63
CA MET A 50 12.76 -1.44 4.57
C MET A 50 11.69 -1.32 5.66
N GLU A 51 10.46 -1.57 5.28
CA GLU A 51 9.31 -1.67 6.17
C GLU A 51 9.05 -3.14 6.49
N LEU A 52 9.04 -3.49 7.78
CA LEU A 52 8.57 -4.79 8.25
C LEU A 52 7.10 -4.67 8.65
N ILE A 53 6.27 -5.45 7.98
CA ILE A 53 4.83 -5.51 8.18
C ILE A 53 4.47 -6.89 8.74
N GLN A 54 3.84 -6.90 9.90
CA GLN A 54 3.23 -8.11 10.45
C GLN A 54 1.89 -8.36 9.77
N LEU A 55 1.69 -9.61 9.36
CA LEU A 55 0.47 -10.14 8.79
C LEU A 55 -0.15 -11.09 9.80
N THR A 56 -1.32 -10.74 10.32
CA THR A 56 -2.08 -11.60 11.24
C THR A 56 -3.35 -12.04 10.54
N ASN A 57 -3.54 -13.35 10.36
CA ASN A 57 -4.77 -13.89 9.79
C ASN A 57 -5.88 -14.04 10.84
N GLU A 58 -7.08 -14.42 10.40
CA GLU A 58 -8.23 -14.64 11.30
C GLU A 58 -8.00 -15.76 12.34
N ASP A 59 -7.11 -16.71 12.04
CA ASP A 59 -6.72 -17.80 12.95
C ASP A 59 -5.65 -17.37 13.98
N GLY A 60 -5.18 -16.12 13.95
CA GLY A 60 -4.12 -15.61 14.80
C GLY A 60 -2.71 -16.04 14.40
N LYS A 61 -2.54 -16.67 13.23
CA LYS A 61 -1.23 -16.98 12.66
C LYS A 61 -0.55 -15.68 12.24
N VAL A 62 0.66 -15.48 12.76
CA VAL A 62 1.52 -14.34 12.47
C VAL A 62 2.56 -14.73 11.43
N LEU A 63 2.64 -13.94 10.36
CA LEU A 63 3.69 -13.98 9.34
C LEU A 63 4.20 -12.56 9.09
N PHE A 64 5.29 -12.44 8.36
CA PHE A 64 5.93 -11.16 8.07
C PHE A 64 6.04 -10.91 6.57
N LYS A 65 5.95 -9.63 6.22
CA LYS A 65 6.16 -9.07 4.88
C LYS A 65 7.16 -7.93 4.98
N ILE A 66 8.03 -7.82 3.99
CA ILE A 66 9.02 -6.75 3.89
C ILE A 66 8.75 -5.96 2.62
N ARG A 67 8.67 -4.64 2.75
CA ARG A 67 8.62 -3.69 1.61
C ARG A 67 9.84 -2.79 1.62
N ASN A 68 10.22 -2.29 0.46
CA ASN A 68 11.21 -1.21 0.38
C ASN A 68 10.54 0.18 0.42
N LEU A 69 11.33 1.26 0.45
CA LEU A 69 10.85 2.65 0.43
C LEU A 69 9.98 3.00 -0.80
N PHE A 70 10.05 2.22 -1.87
CA PHE A 70 9.23 2.42 -3.08
C PHE A 70 7.90 1.68 -2.99
N GLY A 71 7.64 0.98 -1.88
CA GLY A 71 6.44 0.15 -1.67
C GLY A 71 6.50 -1.21 -2.36
N GLU A 72 7.64 -1.58 -2.95
CA GLU A 72 7.81 -2.88 -3.60
C GLU A 72 7.96 -3.97 -2.54
N GLU A 73 7.26 -5.09 -2.74
CA GLU A 73 7.37 -6.26 -1.87
C GLU A 73 8.67 -7.00 -2.16
N VAL A 74 9.53 -7.09 -1.14
CA VAL A 74 10.82 -7.77 -1.20
C VAL A 74 10.69 -9.22 -0.75
N ALA A 75 9.83 -9.46 0.26
CA ALA A 75 9.53 -10.79 0.77
C ALA A 75 8.17 -10.81 1.46
N GLN A 76 7.50 -11.97 1.45
CA GLN A 76 6.22 -12.17 2.13
C GLN A 76 6.12 -13.60 2.66
N GLY A 77 5.35 -13.78 3.73
CA GLY A 77 5.01 -15.10 4.27
C GLY A 77 6.13 -15.68 5.12
N LEU A 78 7.04 -14.83 5.58
CA LEU A 78 8.14 -15.24 6.45
C LEU A 78 7.60 -15.53 7.84
N ASP A 79 7.97 -16.67 8.42
CA ASP A 79 7.86 -16.83 9.87
C ASP A 79 9.02 -16.12 10.59
N ARG A 80 9.00 -16.16 11.92
CA ARG A 80 10.01 -15.47 12.75
C ARG A 80 11.42 -16.02 12.54
N GLU A 81 11.55 -17.32 12.31
CA GLU A 81 12.84 -18.00 12.14
C GLU A 81 13.44 -17.65 10.78
N GLN A 82 12.62 -17.68 9.73
CA GLN A 82 12.99 -17.25 8.39
C GLN A 82 13.35 -15.76 8.33
N LEU A 83 12.63 -14.91 9.08
CA LEU A 83 12.96 -13.50 9.20
C LEU A 83 14.33 -13.28 9.85
N ALA A 84 14.64 -14.04 10.91
CA ALA A 84 15.95 -13.97 11.58
C ALA A 84 17.09 -14.46 10.71
N GLU A 85 16.87 -15.52 9.92
CA GLU A 85 17.87 -16.10 9.02
C GLU A 85 18.14 -15.22 7.80
N GLN A 86 17.08 -14.75 7.12
CA GLN A 86 17.21 -14.05 5.83
C GLN A 86 17.40 -12.54 6.00
N PHE A 87 16.83 -11.94 7.05
CA PHE A 87 16.86 -10.51 7.30
C PHE A 87 17.30 -10.18 8.74
N PRO A 88 18.51 -10.60 9.16
CA PRO A 88 18.95 -10.50 10.56
C PRO A 88 18.96 -9.08 11.10
N LYS A 89 19.23 -8.08 10.25
CA LYS A 89 19.15 -6.66 10.64
C LYS A 89 17.72 -6.22 10.96
N VAL A 90 16.76 -6.59 10.11
CA VAL A 90 15.35 -6.27 10.29
C VAL A 90 14.81 -6.99 11.52
N TYR A 91 15.20 -8.26 11.69
CA TYR A 91 14.86 -9.03 12.88
C TYR A 91 15.42 -8.42 14.16
N LYS A 92 16.66 -7.91 14.12
CA LYS A 92 17.25 -7.20 15.26
C LYS A 92 16.45 -5.94 15.64
N ALA A 93 16.02 -5.16 14.64
CA ALA A 93 15.19 -3.99 14.88
C ALA A 93 13.81 -4.37 15.47
N LEU A 94 13.23 -5.49 15.04
CA LEU A 94 11.98 -6.02 15.60
C LEU A 94 12.09 -6.36 17.09
N ILE A 95 13.19 -6.97 17.54
CA ILE A 95 13.36 -7.36 18.95
C ILE A 95 13.77 -6.19 19.86
N GLU A 96 14.25 -5.09 19.27
CA GLU A 96 14.67 -3.86 19.98
C GLU A 96 13.56 -2.80 20.01
N SER A 97 12.48 -2.99 19.24
CA SER A 97 11.24 -2.20 19.24
C SER A 97 10.35 -2.49 20.44
#